data_AF-A0A529C360-F1
#
_entry.id   AF-A0A529C360-F1
#
_cell.length_a   1.000
_cell.length_b   1.000
_cell.length_c   1.000
_cell.angle_alpha   90.00
_cell.angle_beta   90.00
_cell.angle_gamma   90.00
#
_symmetry.space_group_name_H-M   'P 1'
#
loop_
_entity.id
_entity.type
_entity.pdbx_description
1 polymer ?
#
loop_
_entity_poly.entity_id
_entity_poly.type
_entity_poly.pdbx_seq_one_letter_code
_entity_poly.pdbx_strand_id
1 'polypeptide(L)' 'MQRNKVHHIYTVEGVARDLGVSEALVQELTLGLEPQDGVIWVYGAIDDDGIFAFTDEGVEEAKLLLEEYHRVSPSKA' A
#
# COMPACT_ATOMS: atom_id res chain seq x y z
N MET A 1 -12.03 -26.02 2.73
CA MET A 1 -11.06 -25.01 2.25
C MET A 1 -11.80 -23.71 2.01
N GLN A 2 -11.39 -22.62 2.65
CA GLN A 2 -11.94 -21.29 2.38
C GLN A 2 -11.31 -20.76 1.09
N ARG A 3 -12.14 -20.47 0.08
CA ARG A 3 -11.68 -20.18 -1.30
C ARG A 3 -11.26 -18.73 -1.57
N ASN A 4 -11.43 -17.82 -0.61
CA ASN A 4 -10.86 -16.46 -0.64
C ASN A 4 -10.93 -15.86 0.76
N LYS A 5 -9.80 -15.35 1.26
CA LYS A 5 -9.75 -14.55 2.50
C LYS A 5 -9.90 -13.06 2.23
N VAL A 6 -9.47 -12.61 1.06
CA VAL A 6 -9.57 -11.24 0.59
C VAL A 6 -10.83 -11.09 -0.26
N HIS A 7 -11.69 -10.14 0.08
CA HIS A 7 -12.96 -9.88 -0.62
C HIS A 7 -13.07 -8.43 -1.11
N HIS A 8 -12.11 -7.59 -0.75
CA HIS A 8 -11.99 -6.21 -1.19
C HIS A 8 -10.52 -5.81 -1.15
N ILE A 9 -10.22 -4.70 -1.81
CA ILE A 9 -8.90 -4.07 -1.89
C ILE A 9 -9.08 -2.55 -1.82
N TYR A 10 -8.01 -1.85 -1.47
CA TYR A 10 -7.94 -0.39 -1.39
C TYR A 10 -6.93 0.12 -2.42
N THR A 11 -7.25 1.21 -3.09
CA THR A 11 -6.29 1.89 -3.97
C THR A 11 -5.22 2.60 -3.14
N VAL A 12 -4.08 2.90 -3.76
CA VAL A 12 -3.05 3.77 -3.15
C VAL A 12 -3.65 5.09 -2.63
N GLU A 13 -4.50 5.73 -3.43
CA GLU A 13 -5.21 6.97 -3.03
C GLU A 13 -6.03 6.78 -1.76
N GLY A 14 -6.79 5.67 -1.65
CA GLY A 14 -7.60 5.37 -0.48
C GLY A 14 -6.74 5.20 0.78
N VAL A 15 -5.65 4.44 0.67
CA VAL A 15 -4.71 4.23 1.78
C VAL A 15 -4.02 5.54 2.18
N ALA A 16 -3.54 6.33 1.21
CA ALA A 16 -2.89 7.62 1.47
C ALA A 16 -3.82 8.58 2.20
N ARG A 17 -5.09 8.66 1.77
CA ARG A 17 -6.13 9.45 2.43
C ARG A 17 -6.38 9.01 3.87
N ASP A 18 -6.47 7.70 4.11
CA ASP A 18 -6.74 7.15 5.45
C ASP A 18 -5.55 7.33 6.40
N LEU A 19 -4.32 7.30 5.87
CA LEU A 19 -3.09 7.55 6.63
C LEU A 19 -2.73 9.04 6.76
N GLY A 20 -3.42 9.93 6.05
CA GLY A 20 -3.15 11.38 6.09
C GLY A 20 -1.81 11.78 5.45
N VAL A 21 -1.33 11.00 4.47
CA VAL A 21 -0.06 11.23 3.77
C VAL A 21 -0.28 11.36 2.26
N SER A 22 0.78 11.67 1.50
CA SER A 22 0.70 11.72 0.04
C SER A 22 0.74 10.32 -0.58
N GLU A 23 0.08 10.15 -1.73
CA GLU A 23 0.15 8.92 -2.53
C GLU A 23 1.59 8.55 -2.90
N ALA A 24 2.41 9.56 -3.22
CA ALA A 24 3.82 9.36 -3.55
C ALA A 24 4.60 8.75 -2.39
N LEU A 25 4.32 9.15 -1.14
CA LEU A 25 4.98 8.56 0.03
C LEU A 25 4.55 7.10 0.22
N VAL A 26 3.25 6.81 0.06
CA VAL A 26 2.76 5.42 0.15
C VAL A 26 3.43 4.55 -0.91
N GLN A 27 3.48 5.00 -2.17
CA GLN A 27 4.14 4.28 -3.25
C GLN A 27 5.63 4.05 -3.00
N GLU A 28 6.35 5.07 -2.51
CA GLU A 28 7.77 4.96 -2.19
C GLU A 28 8.03 3.93 -1.10
N LEU A 29 7.26 3.97 -0.01
CA LEU A 29 7.39 3.04 1.10
C LEU A 29 7.05 1.61 0.68
N THR A 30 6.01 1.42 -0.13
CA THR A 30 5.48 0.10 -0.47
C THR A 30 6.10 -0.50 -1.73
N LEU A 31 7.08 0.18 -2.35
CA LEU A 31 7.71 -0.27 -3.60
C LEU A 31 8.37 -1.65 -3.49
N GLY A 32 8.82 -2.02 -2.29
CA GLY A 32 9.45 -3.31 -2.00
C GLY A 32 8.48 -4.40 -1.52
N LEU A 33 7.18 -4.13 -1.45
CA LEU A 33 6.19 -5.13 -1.04
C LEU A 33 5.87 -6.09 -2.18
N GLU A 34 5.74 -7.36 -1.83
CA GLU A 34 5.38 -8.44 -2.74
C GLU A 34 3.95 -8.93 -2.45
N PRO A 35 3.33 -9.75 -3.32
CA PRO A 35 1.97 -10.24 -3.08
C PRO A 35 1.74 -10.94 -1.74
N GLN A 36 2.80 -11.50 -1.14
CA GLN A 36 2.80 -12.11 0.18
C GLN A 36 2.67 -11.10 1.34
N ASP A 37 3.00 -9.84 1.10
CA ASP A 37 2.89 -8.72 2.05
C ASP A 37 1.55 -7.98 1.88
N GLY A 38 0.60 -8.57 1.14
CA GLY A 38 -0.76 -8.07 1.02
C GLY A 38 -0.97 -6.97 -0.04
N VAL A 39 -0.02 -6.77 -0.97
CA VAL A 39 -0.21 -5.93 -2.16
C VAL A 39 -0.67 -6.75 -3.38
N ILE A 40 -1.43 -6.13 -4.27
CA ILE A 40 -1.92 -6.76 -5.50
C ILE A 40 -1.76 -5.78 -6.66
N TRP A 41 -1.29 -6.28 -7.80
CA TRP A 41 -1.24 -5.52 -9.05
C TRP A 41 -2.57 -5.55 -9.78
N VAL A 42 -3.09 -4.38 -10.12
CA VAL A 42 -4.32 -4.20 -10.87
C VAL A 42 -3.98 -3.62 -12.24
N TYR A 43 -4.20 -4.42 -13.29
CA TYR A 43 -3.95 -4.00 -14.67
C TYR A 43 -5.24 -3.51 -15.33
N GLY A 44 -5.15 -2.34 -15.97
CA GLY A 44 -6.26 -1.73 -16.69
C GLY A 44 -6.21 -2.01 -18.19
N ALA A 45 -7.24 -1.57 -18.91
CA ALA A 45 -7.27 -1.67 -20.38
C ALA A 45 -6.47 -0.55 -21.09
N ILE A 46 -6.07 0.49 -20.35
CA ILE A 46 -5.44 1.71 -20.89
C ILE A 46 -3.96 1.80 -20.46
N ASP A 47 -3.61 1.19 -19.34
CA ASP A 47 -2.29 1.27 -18.74
C ASP A 47 -1.79 -0.14 -18.41
N ASP A 48 -0.73 -0.54 -19.11
CA ASP A 48 -0.08 -1.84 -18.98
C ASP A 48 0.87 -1.89 -17.77
N ASP A 49 1.24 -0.74 -17.20
CA ASP A 49 2.19 -0.68 -16.09
C ASP A 49 1.55 -1.17 -14.77
N GLY A 50 0.21 -1.17 -14.71
CA GLY A 50 -0.56 -1.63 -13.56
C GLY A 50 -0.48 -0.69 -12.35
N ILE A 51 -1.50 -0.72 -11.51
CA ILE A 51 -1.56 0.06 -10.27
C ILE A 51 -1.53 -0.84 -9.05
N PHE A 52 -0.90 -0.37 -7.98
CA PHE A 52 -0.93 -1.06 -6.70
C PHE A 52 -2.30 -0.93 -6.03
N ALA A 53 -2.74 -2.03 -5.44
CA ALA A 53 -3.83 -2.06 -4.49
C ALA A 53 -3.46 -2.87 -3.25
N PHE A 54 -4.10 -2.56 -2.14
CA PHE A 54 -3.81 -3.13 -0.83
C PHE A 54 -4.97 -4.00 -0.37
N THR A 55 -4.66 -5.17 0.14
CA THR A 55 -5.56 -5.92 1.01
C THR A 55 -5.56 -5.32 2.42
N ASP A 56 -6.43 -5.79 3.32
CA ASP A 56 -6.37 -5.39 4.73
C ASP A 56 -4.95 -5.58 5.33
N GLU A 57 -4.29 -6.70 5.03
CA GLU A 57 -2.92 -7.00 5.48
C GLU A 57 -1.90 -6.02 4.88
N GLY A 58 -2.03 -5.70 3.59
CA GLY A 58 -1.17 -4.71 2.94
C GLY A 58 -1.33 -3.30 3.50
N VAL A 59 -2.53 -2.94 3.97
CA VAL A 59 -2.75 -1.66 4.67
C VAL A 59 -2.02 -1.64 6.01
N GLU A 60 -2.02 -2.75 6.76
CA GLU A 60 -1.27 -2.86 8.01
C GLU A 60 0.24 -2.80 7.76
N GLU A 61 0.76 -3.45 6.72
CA GLU A 61 2.19 -3.34 6.36
C GLU A 61 2.58 -1.91 5.94
N ALA A 62 1.72 -1.22 5.18
CA ALA A 62 1.94 0.19 4.83
C ALA A 62 2.01 1.10 6.08
N LYS A 63 1.19 0.82 7.11
CA LYS A 63 1.25 1.53 8.40
C LYS A 63 2.58 1.28 9.12
N LEU A 64 3.05 0.03 9.18
CA LEU A 64 4.32 -0.31 9.83
C LEU A 64 5.51 0.37 9.14
N LEU A 65 5.52 0.40 7.80
CA LEU A 65 6.54 1.11 7.03
C LEU A 65 6.51 2.62 7.29
N LEU A 66 5.31 3.21 7.39
CA LEU A 66 5.16 4.63 7.70
C LEU A 66 5.62 4.98 9.12
N GLU A 67 5.30 4.13 10.10
CA GLU A 67 5.80 4.27 11.48
C GLU A 67 7.32 4.20 11.55
N GLU A 68 7.93 3.24 10.84
CA GLU A 68 9.38 3.11 10.77
C GLU A 68 10.00 4.32 10.07
N TYR A 69 9.41 4.78 8.95
CA TYR A 69 9.82 5.99 8.26
C TYR A 69 9.84 7.21 9.19
N HIS A 70 8.79 7.39 10.02
CA HIS A 70 8.74 8.48 11.00
C HIS A 70 9.74 8.33 12.16
N ARG A 71 10.09 7.10 12.53
CA ARG A 71 11.08 6.82 13.57
C ARG A 71 12.49 7.17 13.12
N VAL A 72 12.83 6.84 11.87
CA VAL A 72 14.20 6.99 11.34
C VAL A 72 14.42 8.31 10.61
N SER A 73 13.35 8.95 10.13
CA SER A 73 13.44 10.28 9.55
C SER A 73 13.50 11.30 10.69
N PRO A 74 14.63 11.99 10.93
CA PRO A 74 14.62 13.12 11.84
C PRO A 74 13.60 14.10 11.30
N SER A 75 12.55 14.36 12.08
CA SER A 75 11.54 15.38 11.80
C SER A 75 12.25 16.58 11.19
N LYS A 76 11.93 16.93 9.94
CA LYS A 76 12.32 18.22 9.39
C LYS A 76 11.60 19.29 10.22
N ALA A 77 12.25 19.67 11.32
CA ALA A 77 11.93 20.85 12.11
C ALA A 77 12.32 22.11 11.32
#